data_AF-A0A170YXP4-F1
#
_entry.id   AF-A0A170YXP4-F1
#
_cell.length_a   1.000
_cell.length_b   1.000
_cell.length_c   1.000
_cell.angle_alpha   90.00
_cell.angle_beta   90.00
_cell.angle_gamma   90.00
#
_symmetry.space_group_name_H-M   'P 1'
#
loop_
_entity.id
_entity.type
_entity.pdbx_description
1 polymer ?
#
loop_
_entity_poly.entity_id
_entity_poly.type
_entity_poly.pdbx_seq_one_letter_code
_entity_poly.pdbx_strand_id
1 'polypeptide(L)'
;PPVITIKTKGRIPRRPKVFSVHLPCSGNSSGVASFSIGLLIESRRGKPLPGTPLRLSLRKECAHRGPDPECDKKCANGGWCNHDKMCQCREGYMGQYCQTALCYPQCVNNGTCTAPGTCTCQPGFQGRHCEGGICSQKCENGGKCVQKDTCECPKGYYGLRCEFKMHHTLF
;
A
#
# COMPACT_ATOMS: atom_id res chain seq x y z
N PRO A 1 4.54 -11.67 14.64
CA PRO A 1 4.56 -10.21 14.86
C PRO A 1 5.91 -9.63 14.39
N PRO A 2 5.99 -8.34 14.01
CA PRO A 2 7.25 -7.70 13.66
C PRO A 2 8.23 -7.75 14.85
N VAL A 3 9.51 -7.96 14.57
CA VAL A 3 10.57 -7.94 15.57
C VAL A 3 11.52 -6.79 15.27
N ILE A 4 11.82 -5.95 16.26
CA ILE A 4 12.71 -4.80 16.11
C ILE A 4 13.96 -5.05 16.94
N THR A 5 15.15 -4.76 16.40
CA THR A 5 16.43 -5.02 17.08
C THR A 5 16.76 -4.03 18.20
N ILE A 6 15.94 -3.00 18.40
CA ILE A 6 16.07 -2.02 19.47
C ILE A 6 14.90 -2.12 20.45
N LYS A 7 15.13 -1.67 21.69
CA LYS A 7 14.06 -1.51 22.68
C LYS A 7 13.04 -0.49 22.18
N THR A 8 11.77 -0.68 22.55
CA THR A 8 10.65 0.19 22.15
C THR A 8 10.72 1.60 22.75
N LYS A 9 11.54 1.81 23.80
CA LYS A 9 11.84 3.12 24.39
C LYS A 9 13.32 3.18 24.77
N GLY A 10 13.94 4.35 24.59
CA GLY A 10 15.34 4.55 24.92
C GLY A 10 15.83 5.97 24.62
N ARG A 11 17.12 6.21 24.84
CA ARG A 11 17.79 7.46 24.47
C ARG A 11 18.38 7.35 23.08
N ILE A 12 18.27 8.41 22.27
CA ILE A 12 18.89 8.47 20.95
C ILE A 12 20.43 8.40 21.11
N PRO A 13 21.11 7.47 20.41
CA PRO A 13 22.56 7.35 20.50
C PRO A 13 23.25 8.58 19.91
N ARG A 14 24.39 8.97 20.51
CA ARG A 14 25.19 10.12 20.05
C ARG A 14 25.90 9.89 18.71
N ARG A 15 26.02 8.63 18.28
CA ARG A 15 26.56 8.24 16.98
C ARG A 15 25.47 7.52 16.18
N PRO A 16 25.45 7.65 14.85
CA PRO A 16 24.52 6.91 14.00
C PRO A 16 24.56 5.41 14.32
N LYS A 17 23.38 4.82 14.49
CA LYS A 17 23.22 3.36 14.66
C LYS A 17 22.09 2.89 13.77
N VAL A 18 22.28 1.71 13.20
CA VAL A 18 21.26 1.01 12.42
C VAL A 18 20.46 0.12 13.36
N PHE A 19 19.15 0.16 13.22
CA PHE A 19 18.27 -0.87 13.76
C PHE A 19 17.58 -1.57 12.59
N SER A 20 17.18 -2.81 12.82
CA SER A 20 16.52 -3.63 11.81
C SER A 20 15.11 -3.95 12.26
N VAL A 21 14.21 -4.02 11.29
CA VAL A 21 12.83 -4.46 11.47
C VAL A 21 12.68 -5.77 10.71
N HIS A 22 12.45 -6.84 11.43
CA HIS A 22 12.27 -8.18 10.88
C HIS A 22 10.78 -8.54 10.84
N LEU A 23 10.35 -9.13 9.72
CA LEU A 23 8.95 -9.37 9.41
C LEU A 23 8.78 -10.83 9.00
N PRO A 24 8.72 -11.72 10.00
CA PRO A 24 8.59 -13.13 9.72
C PRO A 24 7.20 -13.42 9.14
N CYS A 25 7.16 -14.25 8.11
CA CYS A 25 5.90 -14.86 7.67
C CYS A 25 5.52 -15.95 8.67
N SER A 26 4.25 -15.96 9.10
CA SER A 26 3.72 -16.93 10.05
C SER A 26 2.49 -17.63 9.47
N GLY A 27 2.39 -18.94 9.67
CA GLY A 27 1.30 -19.76 9.16
C GLY A 27 1.49 -20.24 7.73
N ASN A 28 0.48 -20.95 7.22
CA ASN A 28 0.50 -21.62 5.91
C ASN A 28 -0.35 -20.92 4.85
N SER A 29 -0.46 -19.60 4.92
CA SER A 29 -1.21 -18.81 3.95
C SER A 29 -0.29 -17.88 3.16
N SER A 30 -0.62 -17.72 1.87
CA SER A 30 -0.03 -16.67 1.06
C SER A 30 -0.83 -15.38 1.26
N GLY A 31 -0.15 -14.25 1.28
CA GLY A 31 -0.81 -12.98 1.46
C GLY A 31 0.15 -11.83 1.69
N VAL A 32 -0.44 -10.69 1.99
CA VAL A 32 0.27 -9.43 2.25
C VAL A 32 -0.03 -9.02 3.68
N ALA A 33 1.04 -8.84 4.47
CA ALA A 33 0.96 -8.21 5.79
C ALA A 33 1.40 -6.75 5.68
N SER A 34 0.56 -5.83 6.13
CA SER A 34 0.90 -4.42 6.25
C SER A 34 1.05 -4.05 7.72
N PHE A 35 2.05 -3.23 8.03
CA PHE A 35 2.32 -2.80 9.39
C PHE A 35 2.93 -1.40 9.40
N SER A 36 2.65 -0.66 10.46
CA SER A 36 3.11 0.72 10.60
C SER A 36 3.98 0.86 11.84
N ILE A 37 5.14 1.49 11.69
CA ILE A 37 6.02 1.82 12.80
C ILE A 37 5.99 3.33 13.02
N GLY A 38 5.67 3.75 14.24
CA GLY A 38 5.75 5.15 14.66
C GLY A 38 6.98 5.38 15.53
N LEU A 39 7.84 6.32 15.14
CA LEU A 39 8.99 6.74 15.95
C LEU A 39 8.74 8.13 16.52
N LEU A 40 8.37 8.19 17.80
CA LEU A 40 8.23 9.44 18.54
C LEU A 40 9.60 9.86 19.10
N ILE A 41 10.00 11.11 18.85
CA ILE A 41 11.21 11.68 19.43
C ILE A 41 10.82 12.84 20.34
N GLU A 42 11.29 12.78 21.58
CA GLU A 42 11.00 13.78 22.60
C GLU A 42 12.29 14.49 23.02
N SER A 43 12.16 15.78 23.33
CA SER A 43 13.21 16.54 24.00
C SER A 43 13.46 16.01 25.42
N ARG A 44 14.54 16.45 26.06
CA ARG A 44 14.84 16.13 27.47
C ARG A 44 13.71 16.53 28.44
N ARG A 45 12.83 17.45 28.04
CA ARG A 45 11.68 17.92 28.83
C ARG A 45 10.39 17.12 28.55
N GLY A 46 10.47 16.04 27.77
CA GLY A 46 9.31 15.20 27.40
C GLY A 46 8.42 15.79 26.30
N LYS A 47 8.78 16.95 25.72
CA LYS A 47 8.02 17.54 24.61
C LYS A 47 8.38 16.86 23.28
N PRO A 48 7.40 16.37 22.48
CA PRO A 48 7.65 15.86 21.14
C PRO A 48 8.34 16.89 20.24
N LEU A 49 9.29 16.44 19.43
CA LEU A 49 9.95 17.29 18.44
C LEU A 49 9.04 17.49 17.21
N PRO A 50 9.10 18.66 16.55
CA PRO A 50 8.38 18.89 15.30
C PRO A 50 8.66 17.81 14.25
N GLY A 51 7.63 17.38 13.53
CA GLY A 51 7.74 16.33 12.51
C GLY A 51 7.67 14.89 13.05
N THR A 52 7.40 14.70 14.35
CA THR A 52 7.24 13.37 14.95
C THR A 52 5.78 13.12 15.35
N PRO A 53 5.31 11.86 15.38
CA PRO A 53 6.06 10.63 15.12
C PRO A 53 6.38 10.43 13.64
N LEU A 54 7.58 9.95 13.34
CA LEU A 54 7.92 9.48 12.00
C LEU A 54 7.13 8.19 11.76
N ARG A 55 6.22 8.20 10.78
CA ARG A 55 5.40 7.04 10.43
C ARG A 55 6.03 6.30 9.24
N LEU A 56 6.45 5.08 9.47
CA LEU A 56 6.94 4.16 8.45
C LEU A 56 5.85 3.13 8.17
N SER A 57 5.19 3.25 7.01
CA SER A 57 4.26 2.24 6.52
C SER A 57 5.02 1.21 5.72
N LEU A 58 5.02 -0.02 6.19
CA LEU A 58 5.82 -1.10 5.64
C LEU A 58 4.91 -2.27 5.29
N ARG A 59 5.33 -3.05 4.31
CA ARG A 59 4.55 -4.16 3.76
C ARG A 59 5.46 -5.35 3.53
N LYS A 60 4.99 -6.53 3.95
CA LYS A 60 5.66 -7.80 3.74
C LYS A 60 4.74 -8.74 2.99
N GLU A 61 5.24 -9.27 1.89
CA GLU A 61 4.57 -10.31 1.13
C GLU A 61 5.10 -11.65 1.57
N CYS A 62 4.16 -12.55 1.86
CA CYS A 62 4.38 -13.90 2.33
C CYS A 62 3.77 -14.86 1.33
N ALA A 63 4.57 -15.79 0.83
CA ALA A 63 4.09 -16.86 -0.02
C ALA A 63 4.23 -18.16 0.77
N HIS A 64 3.11 -18.82 1.07
CA HIS A 64 3.15 -20.22 1.46
C HIS A 64 3.38 -21.06 0.21
N ARG A 65 4.45 -21.82 0.21
CA ARG A 65 4.78 -22.80 -0.83
C ARG A 65 5.03 -24.12 -0.11
N GLY A 66 4.28 -25.13 -0.50
CA GLY A 66 4.47 -26.49 -0.05
C GLY A 66 4.67 -27.41 -1.25
N PRO A 67 5.24 -28.60 -1.03
CA PRO A 67 5.30 -29.62 -2.07
C PRO A 67 3.88 -30.04 -2.49
N ASP A 68 3.63 -30.04 -3.79
CA ASP A 68 2.45 -30.62 -4.44
C ASP A 68 2.92 -31.55 -5.56
N PRO A 69 2.70 -32.88 -5.48
CA PRO A 69 3.08 -33.83 -6.51
C PRO A 69 2.59 -33.47 -7.92
N GLU A 70 1.51 -32.70 -8.03
CA GLU A 70 0.91 -32.27 -9.31
C GLU A 70 1.25 -30.81 -9.68
N CYS A 71 2.23 -30.20 -9.01
CA CYS A 71 2.68 -28.82 -9.27
C CYS A 71 2.98 -28.54 -10.75
N ASP A 72 3.51 -29.54 -11.47
CA ASP A 72 3.88 -29.49 -12.89
C ASP A 72 2.72 -29.02 -13.80
N LYS A 73 1.47 -29.22 -13.37
CA LYS A 73 0.26 -28.81 -14.10
C LYS A 73 -0.43 -27.56 -13.53
N LYS A 74 -0.04 -27.12 -12.33
CA LYS A 74 -0.75 -26.09 -11.56
C LYS A 74 -0.01 -24.75 -11.51
N CYS A 75 1.32 -24.74 -11.66
CA CYS A 75 2.08 -23.49 -11.65
C CYS A 75 1.58 -22.53 -12.76
N ALA A 76 1.07 -21.37 -12.36
CA ALA A 76 0.52 -20.35 -13.24
C ALA A 76 1.56 -19.29 -13.61
N ASN A 77 1.17 -18.38 -14.52
CA ASN A 77 1.91 -17.16 -14.86
C ASN A 77 3.38 -17.40 -15.25
N GLY A 78 3.65 -18.51 -15.94
CA GLY A 78 4.99 -18.88 -16.39
C GLY A 78 5.94 -19.32 -15.27
N GLY A 79 5.42 -19.62 -14.08
CA GLY A 79 6.16 -20.34 -13.04
C GLY A 79 6.46 -21.79 -13.45
N TRP A 80 7.42 -22.41 -12.78
CA TRP A 80 7.84 -23.79 -13.05
C TRP A 80 7.92 -24.60 -11.76
N CYS A 81 7.70 -25.92 -11.84
CA CYS A 81 7.89 -26.77 -10.68
C CYS A 81 9.35 -27.22 -10.54
N ASN A 82 9.88 -27.17 -9.31
CA ASN A 82 11.22 -27.65 -9.01
C ASN A 82 11.23 -29.14 -8.59
N HIS A 83 12.43 -29.66 -8.32
CA HIS A 83 12.62 -31.05 -7.89
C HIS A 83 11.90 -31.38 -6.57
N ASP A 84 11.76 -30.42 -5.66
CA ASP A 84 11.04 -30.56 -4.40
C ASP A 84 9.51 -30.49 -4.54
N LYS A 85 8.99 -30.53 -5.77
CA LYS A 85 7.55 -30.43 -6.05
C LYS A 85 6.92 -29.10 -5.62
N MET A 86 7.69 -28.01 -5.63
CA MET A 86 7.22 -26.66 -5.31
C MET A 86 7.24 -25.76 -6.54
N CYS A 87 6.21 -24.93 -6.72
CA CYS A 87 6.23 -23.91 -7.76
C CYS A 87 7.21 -22.79 -7.44
N GLN A 88 8.08 -22.49 -8.40
CA GLN A 88 8.94 -21.33 -8.44
C GLN A 88 8.30 -20.26 -9.32
N CYS A 89 8.05 -19.10 -8.73
CA CYS A 89 7.34 -18.02 -9.39
C CYS A 89 8.29 -17.07 -10.10
N ARG A 90 7.86 -16.54 -11.24
CA ARG A 90 8.52 -15.41 -11.88
C ARG A 90 8.41 -14.16 -11.02
N GLU A 91 9.29 -13.20 -11.32
CA GLU A 91 9.28 -11.90 -10.65
C GLU A 91 7.89 -11.24 -10.72
N GLY A 92 7.45 -10.70 -9.59
CA GLY A 92 6.14 -10.07 -9.48
C GLY A 92 4.96 -11.03 -9.27
N TYR A 93 5.18 -12.34 -9.09
CA TYR A 93 4.12 -13.30 -8.77
C TYR A 93 4.39 -14.06 -7.46
N MET A 94 3.32 -14.43 -6.77
CA MET A 94 3.35 -15.18 -5.52
C MET A 94 2.18 -16.17 -5.40
N GLY A 95 2.16 -16.91 -4.28
CA GLY A 95 1.20 -17.98 -4.01
C GLY A 95 1.83 -19.35 -4.18
N GLN A 96 1.12 -20.39 -3.71
CA GLN A 96 1.54 -21.79 -3.84
C GLN A 96 1.71 -22.21 -5.30
N TYR A 97 0.92 -21.63 -6.21
CA TYR A 97 0.93 -21.92 -7.63
C TYR A 97 1.23 -20.68 -8.48
N CYS A 98 1.83 -19.64 -7.90
CA CYS A 98 2.18 -18.39 -8.60
C CYS A 98 0.98 -17.66 -9.22
N GLN A 99 -0.22 -17.85 -8.65
CA GLN A 99 -1.47 -17.31 -9.18
C GLN A 99 -1.70 -15.83 -8.86
N THR A 100 -1.01 -15.29 -7.85
CA THR A 100 -1.27 -13.93 -7.36
C THR A 100 -0.20 -12.97 -7.88
N ALA A 101 -0.61 -11.97 -8.67
CA ALA A 101 0.26 -10.89 -9.11
C ALA A 101 0.53 -9.89 -7.98
N LEU A 102 1.71 -9.28 -8.02
CA LEU A 102 2.19 -8.30 -7.06
C LEU A 102 2.15 -6.90 -7.66
N CYS A 103 1.40 -6.00 -7.03
CA CYS A 103 1.36 -4.59 -7.39
C CYS A 103 1.95 -3.76 -6.25
N TYR A 104 2.95 -2.94 -6.60
CA TYR A 104 3.48 -1.89 -5.75
C TYR A 104 3.63 -0.57 -6.52
N PRO A 105 3.05 0.55 -6.04
CA PRO A 105 1.98 0.64 -5.04
C PRO A 105 0.78 -0.31 -5.27
N GLN A 106 -0.03 -0.53 -4.22
CA GLN A 106 -1.24 -1.35 -4.33
C GLN A 106 -2.27 -0.62 -5.19
N CYS A 107 -3.09 -1.39 -5.91
CA CYS A 107 -4.31 -0.85 -6.48
C CYS A 107 -5.22 -0.35 -5.34
N VAL A 108 -5.67 0.90 -5.43
CA VAL A 108 -6.61 1.51 -4.47
C VAL A 108 -8.03 1.49 -5.06
N ASN A 109 -9.01 2.02 -4.32
CA ASN A 109 -10.41 2.12 -4.78
C ASN A 109 -10.98 0.79 -5.31
N ASN A 110 -10.64 -0.30 -4.63
CA ASN A 110 -11.05 -1.67 -4.98
C ASN A 110 -10.60 -2.15 -6.38
N GLY A 111 -9.51 -1.58 -6.90
CA GLY A 111 -8.85 -2.08 -8.10
C GLY A 111 -8.18 -3.45 -7.88
N THR A 112 -8.07 -4.23 -8.95
CA THR A 112 -7.51 -5.59 -8.91
C THR A 112 -6.14 -5.61 -9.56
N CYS A 113 -5.14 -6.24 -8.91
CA CYS A 113 -3.83 -6.47 -9.50
C CYS A 113 -3.90 -7.67 -10.45
N THR A 114 -3.91 -7.43 -11.75
CA THR A 114 -4.10 -8.47 -12.78
C THR A 114 -2.78 -8.97 -13.36
N ALA A 115 -1.73 -8.16 -13.30
CA ALA A 115 -0.36 -8.53 -13.64
C ALA A 115 0.62 -7.71 -12.78
N PRO A 116 1.91 -8.09 -12.71
CA PRO A 116 2.90 -7.37 -11.93
C PRO A 116 2.89 -5.87 -12.22
N GLY A 117 2.59 -5.06 -11.21
CA GLY A 117 2.49 -3.60 -11.32
C GLY A 117 1.30 -3.06 -12.14
N THR A 118 0.39 -3.92 -12.60
CA THR A 118 -0.77 -3.54 -13.43
C THR A 118 -2.07 -3.68 -12.67
N CYS A 119 -2.77 -2.55 -12.52
CA CYS A 119 -4.08 -2.48 -11.88
C CYS A 119 -5.20 -2.37 -12.91
N THR A 120 -6.24 -3.17 -12.72
CA THR A 120 -7.53 -3.00 -13.39
C THR A 120 -8.47 -2.26 -12.44
N CYS A 121 -8.94 -1.09 -12.87
CA CYS A 121 -9.73 -0.21 -12.04
C CYS A 121 -11.23 -0.49 -12.12
N GLN A 122 -11.92 -0.25 -11.02
CA GLN A 122 -13.38 -0.30 -10.99
C GLN A 122 -13.98 0.84 -11.83
N PRO A 123 -15.22 0.69 -12.32
CA PRO A 123 -15.90 1.75 -13.06
C PRO A 123 -15.91 3.07 -12.27
N GLY A 124 -15.52 4.16 -12.95
CA GLY A 124 -15.43 5.49 -12.32
C GLY A 124 -14.07 5.87 -11.77
N PHE A 125 -13.09 4.96 -11.81
CA PHE A 125 -11.71 5.20 -11.39
C PHE A 125 -10.72 5.02 -12.54
N GLN A 126 -9.58 5.69 -12.43
CA GLN A 126 -8.49 5.68 -13.40
C GLN A 126 -7.14 5.93 -12.70
N GLY A 127 -6.07 5.92 -13.48
CA GLY A 127 -4.70 6.06 -12.99
C GLY A 127 -3.99 4.72 -12.90
N ARG A 128 -2.67 4.75 -12.66
CA ARG A 128 -1.84 3.53 -12.67
C ARG A 128 -2.21 2.58 -11.54
N HIS A 129 -2.71 3.13 -10.43
CA HIS A 129 -3.11 2.42 -9.22
C HIS A 129 -4.58 2.65 -8.87
N CYS A 130 -5.39 3.15 -9.81
CA CYS A 130 -6.80 3.49 -9.60
C CYS A 130 -7.04 4.64 -8.61
N GLU A 131 -6.08 5.56 -8.49
CA GLU A 131 -6.05 6.67 -7.54
C GLU A 131 -6.86 7.90 -7.97
N GLY A 132 -7.25 7.99 -9.25
CA GLY A 132 -8.00 9.12 -9.81
C GLY A 132 -9.44 8.76 -10.12
N GLY A 133 -10.35 9.72 -10.05
CA GLY A 133 -11.72 9.58 -10.54
C GLY A 133 -11.84 9.90 -12.03
N ILE A 134 -12.92 9.42 -12.65
CA ILE A 134 -13.32 9.79 -14.02
C ILE A 134 -14.54 10.71 -13.94
N CYS A 135 -14.43 11.95 -14.40
CA CYS A 135 -15.55 12.89 -14.42
C CYS A 135 -15.86 13.27 -15.86
N SER A 136 -17.13 13.20 -16.24
CA SER A 136 -17.61 13.58 -17.57
C SER A 136 -17.46 15.08 -17.80
N GLN A 137 -17.63 15.87 -16.74
CA GLN A 137 -17.31 17.29 -16.71
C GLN A 137 -16.16 17.55 -15.75
N LYS A 138 -15.23 18.42 -16.13
CA LYS A 138 -14.09 18.76 -15.26
C LYS A 138 -14.56 19.43 -13.97
N CYS A 139 -13.89 19.10 -12.88
CA CYS A 139 -13.95 19.87 -11.64
C CYS A 139 -13.31 21.24 -11.87
N GLU A 140 -13.96 22.29 -11.38
CA GLU A 140 -13.52 23.68 -11.52
C GLU A 140 -12.73 24.14 -10.29
N ASN A 141 -12.13 25.33 -10.40
CA ASN A 141 -11.47 26.02 -9.29
C ASN A 141 -10.41 25.18 -8.53
N GLY A 142 -9.72 24.28 -9.23
CA GLY A 142 -8.71 23.40 -8.64
C GLY A 142 -9.27 22.16 -7.94
N GLY A 143 -10.56 21.86 -8.11
CA GLY A 143 -11.15 20.61 -7.64
C GLY A 143 -10.54 19.39 -8.32
N LYS A 144 -10.48 18.28 -7.58
CA LYS A 144 -9.94 17.01 -8.07
C LYS A 144 -11.06 16.01 -8.29
N CYS A 145 -11.09 15.37 -9.44
CA CYS A 145 -12.00 14.26 -9.67
C CYS A 145 -11.51 13.03 -8.89
N VAL A 146 -12.30 12.55 -7.93
CA VAL A 146 -11.92 11.46 -7.02
C VAL A 146 -12.70 10.17 -7.26
N GLN A 147 -13.88 10.26 -7.88
CA GLN A 147 -14.71 9.14 -8.33
C GLN A 147 -15.58 9.59 -9.52
N LYS A 148 -16.33 8.67 -10.12
CA LYS A 148 -17.32 8.96 -11.17
C LYS A 148 -18.12 10.23 -10.85
N ASP A 149 -17.93 11.25 -11.69
CA ASP A 149 -18.64 12.54 -11.61
C ASP A 149 -18.66 13.17 -10.20
N THR A 150 -17.63 12.88 -9.39
CA THR A 150 -17.51 13.34 -8.00
C THR A 150 -16.22 14.14 -7.82
N CYS A 151 -16.39 15.41 -7.48
CA CYS A 151 -15.28 16.35 -7.26
C CYS A 151 -15.00 16.56 -5.76
N GLU A 152 -13.73 16.45 -5.39
CA GLU A 152 -13.21 16.94 -4.12
C GLU A 152 -12.85 18.41 -4.28
N CYS A 153 -13.55 19.28 -3.54
CA CYS A 153 -13.39 20.73 -3.66
C CYS A 153 -12.33 21.29 -2.71
N PRO A 154 -11.50 22.25 -3.17
CA PRO A 154 -10.60 22.98 -2.28
C PRO A 154 -11.39 23.80 -1.27
N LYS A 155 -10.73 24.15 -0.16
CA LYS A 155 -11.35 24.97 0.89
C LYS A 155 -11.90 26.28 0.32
N GLY A 156 -13.15 26.59 0.63
CA GLY A 156 -13.83 27.79 0.17
C GLY A 156 -14.55 27.64 -1.18
N TYR A 157 -14.59 26.43 -1.75
CA TYR A 157 -15.40 26.11 -2.94
C TYR A 157 -16.38 24.97 -2.64
N TYR A 158 -17.51 24.96 -3.34
CA TYR A 158 -18.56 23.95 -3.21
C TYR A 158 -19.37 23.83 -4.50
N GLY A 159 -20.33 22.89 -4.53
CA GLY A 159 -21.06 22.51 -5.73
C GLY A 159 -20.59 21.15 -6.26
N LEU A 160 -21.30 20.60 -7.25
CA LEU A 160 -20.98 19.28 -7.81
C LEU A 160 -19.64 19.28 -8.54
N ARG A 161 -19.24 20.44 -9.08
CA ARG A 161 -18.01 20.65 -9.82
C ARG A 161 -17.11 21.70 -9.15
N CYS A 162 -17.37 22.06 -7.90
CA CYS A 162 -16.64 23.12 -7.19
C CYS A 162 -16.76 24.49 -7.86
N GLU A 163 -17.88 24.75 -8.54
CA GLU A 163 -18.15 25.95 -9.33
C GLU A 163 -18.48 27.18 -8.46
N PHE A 164 -18.96 26.97 -7.23
CA PHE A 164 -19.35 28.06 -6.34
C PHE A 164 -18.27 28.36 -5.32
N LYS A 165 -18.01 29.65 -5.09
CA LYS A 165 -17.09 30.13 -4.06
C LYS A 165 -17.89 30.52 -2.81
N MET A 166 -17.49 30.03 -1.64
CA MET A 166 -18.04 30.51 -0.37
C MET A 166 -17.59 31.94 -0.13
N HIS A 167 -18.54 32.88 -0.12
CA HIS A 167 -18.32 34.20 0.41
C HIS A 167 -18.47 34.15 1.94
N HIS A 168 -17.42 34.51 2.66
CA HIS A 168 -17.52 34.82 4.08
C HIS A 168 -18.29 36.15 4.21
N THR A 169 -19.61 36.09 4.26
CA THR A 169 -20.38 37.19 4.85
C THR A 169 -20.25 37.00 6.36
N LEU A 170 -19.38 37.80 6.97
CA LEU A 170 -19.42 38.06 8.41
C LEU A 170 -20.82 38.62 8.69
N PHE A 171 -21.63 37.88 9.43
CA PHE A 171 -22.78 38.42 10.14
C PHE A 171 -22.36 38.76 11.56
#